data_AF-A0A0L0C109-F1
#
_entry.id   AF-A0A0L0C109-F1
#
_cell.length_a   1.000
_cell.length_b   1.000
_cell.length_c   1.000
_cell.angle_alpha   90.00
_cell.angle_beta   90.00
_cell.angle_gamma   90.00
#
_symmetry.space_group_name_H-M   'P 1'
#
loop_
_entity.id
_entity.type
_entity.pdbx_description
1 polymer ?
#
loop_
_entity_poly.entity_id
_entity_poly.type
_entity_poly.pdbx_seq_one_letter_code
_entity_poly.pdbx_strand_id
1 'polypeptide(L)'
;MKTFFLLMCLVLVAVYQIEAVCDDDFDKICGQRTIGTFPYDCDKSCTKFIICFNMNDKPKGLLKLCPSGQYYDSSHRLCTDHKPDNCS
;
A
#
# COMPACT_ATOMS: atom_id res chain seq x y z
N MET A 1 31.02 -22.65 13.82
CA MET A 1 30.71 -21.21 13.60
C MET A 1 30.20 -20.89 12.19
N LYS A 2 30.75 -21.47 11.11
CA LYS A 2 30.30 -21.18 9.72
C LYS A 2 28.84 -21.58 9.41
N THR A 3 28.37 -22.70 9.97
CA THR A 3 26.99 -23.17 9.80
C THR A 3 25.94 -22.27 10.46
N PHE A 4 26.29 -21.60 11.57
CA PHE A 4 25.37 -20.72 12.30
C PHE A 4 25.14 -19.39 11.55
N PHE A 5 26.20 -18.83 10.96
CA PHE A 5 26.11 -17.63 10.11
C PHE A 5 25.32 -17.87 8.82
N LEU A 6 25.47 -19.05 8.21
CA LEU A 6 24.70 -19.45 7.02
C LEU A 6 23.21 -19.61 7.34
N LEU A 7 22.87 -20.20 8.49
CA LEU A 7 21.49 -20.31 8.97
C LEU A 7 20.87 -18.94 9.26
N MET A 8 21.61 -18.01 9.86
CA MET A 8 21.12 -16.63 10.07
C MET A 8 20.86 -15.89 8.75
N CYS A 9 21.75 -16.03 7.76
CA CYS A 9 21.52 -15.45 6.42
C CYS A 9 20.27 -16.05 5.75
N LEU A 10 20.06 -17.36 5.83
CA LEU A 10 18.89 -18.02 5.22
C LEU A 10 17.57 -17.58 5.86
N VAL A 11 17.55 -17.42 7.19
CA VAL A 11 16.37 -16.90 7.91
C VAL A 11 16.11 -15.45 7.53
N LEU A 12 17.14 -14.60 7.47
CA LEU A 12 17.00 -13.20 7.06
C LEU A 12 16.51 -13.05 5.61
N VAL A 13 17.02 -13.87 4.69
CA VAL A 13 16.57 -13.90 3.29
C VAL A 13 15.13 -14.43 3.18
N ALA A 14 14.77 -15.47 3.92
CA ALA A 14 13.40 -16.01 3.94
C ALA A 14 12.39 -15.00 4.52
N VAL A 15 12.77 -14.22 5.53
CA VAL A 15 11.97 -13.10 6.04
C VAL A 15 11.86 -11.95 5.02
N TYR A 16 12.90 -11.74 4.19
CA TYR A 16 12.91 -10.73 3.12
C TYR A 16 12.00 -11.06 1.94
N GLN A 17 11.63 -12.33 1.75
CA GLN A 17 10.75 -12.79 0.67
C GLN A 17 9.26 -12.77 1.06
N ILE A 18 8.91 -12.25 2.25
CA ILE A 18 7.52 -12.15 2.66
C ILE A 18 6.85 -11.13 1.73
N GLU A 19 6.05 -11.67 0.81
CA GLU A 19 5.13 -10.95 -0.07
C GLU A 19 4.41 -9.85 0.71
N ALA A 20 4.15 -8.72 0.05
CA ALA A 20 3.49 -7.54 0.61
C ALA A 20 2.36 -7.90 1.59
N VAL A 21 2.69 -7.98 2.88
CA VAL A 21 1.70 -8.19 3.92
C VAL A 21 0.86 -6.93 3.92
N CYS A 22 -0.43 -7.12 3.70
CA CYS A 22 -1.40 -6.06 3.75
C CYS A 22 -1.49 -5.54 5.19
N ASP A 23 -0.85 -4.40 5.40
CA ASP A 23 -0.93 -3.64 6.64
C ASP A 23 -2.14 -2.70 6.54
N ASP A 24 -3.14 -2.90 7.40
CA ASP A 24 -4.31 -2.02 7.49
C ASP A 24 -4.06 -0.83 8.43
N ASP A 25 -2.83 -0.66 8.93
CA ASP A 25 -2.38 0.56 9.60
C ASP A 25 -2.06 1.65 8.55
N PHE A 26 -3.10 2.34 8.10
CA PHE A 26 -2.97 3.41 7.11
C PHE A 26 -2.14 4.60 7.64
N ASP A 27 -2.08 4.81 8.95
CA ASP A 27 -1.25 5.86 9.54
C ASP A 27 0.23 5.53 9.33
N LYS A 28 0.62 4.27 9.53
CA LYS A 28 1.97 3.78 9.23
C LYS A 28 2.31 3.89 7.75
N ILE A 29 1.38 3.56 6.85
CA ILE A 29 1.56 3.73 5.40
C ILE A 29 1.80 5.20 5.07
N CYS A 30 0.99 6.10 5.62
CA CYS A 30 1.10 7.54 5.39
C CYS A 30 2.30 8.18 6.10
N GLY A 31 2.85 7.55 7.12
CA GLY A 31 4.10 7.98 7.77
C GLY A 31 5.33 7.90 6.87
N GLN A 32 5.25 7.18 5.75
CA GLN A 32 6.33 7.01 4.77
C GLN A 32 6.05 7.73 3.44
N ARG A 33 4.92 8.42 3.30
CA ARG A 33 4.46 9.06 2.06
C ARG A 33 4.23 10.56 2.26
N THR A 34 4.14 11.31 1.16
CA THR A 34 3.69 12.70 1.20
C THR A 34 2.18 12.78 1.41
N ILE A 35 1.66 13.96 1.76
CA ILE A 35 0.21 14.22 1.76
C ILE A 35 -0.34 14.04 0.34
N GLY A 36 -1.50 13.39 0.20
CA GLY A 36 -2.12 13.11 -1.10
C GLY A 36 -2.97 11.84 -1.11
N THR A 37 -3.34 11.39 -2.30
CA THR A 37 -4.01 10.11 -2.51
C THR A 37 -3.05 9.11 -3.15
N PHE A 38 -3.18 7.84 -2.78
CA PHE A 38 -2.29 6.76 -3.22
C PHE A 38 -3.07 5.48 -3.48
N PRO A 39 -2.57 4.60 -4.37
CA PRO A 39 -3.14 3.27 -4.53
C PRO A 39 -3.03 2.47 -3.24
N TYR A 40 -4.01 1.60 -2.98
CA TYR A 40 -3.92 0.60 -1.92
C TYR A 40 -3.43 -0.71 -2.53
N ASP A 41 -2.16 -1.04 -2.34
CA ASP A 41 -1.46 -2.14 -3.03
C ASP A 41 -2.09 -3.54 -2.79
N CYS A 42 -2.90 -3.64 -1.74
CA CYS A 42 -3.64 -4.82 -1.32
C CYS A 42 -5.00 -4.97 -1.99
N ASP A 43 -5.50 -3.92 -2.61
CA ASP A 43 -6.70 -4.00 -3.41
C ASP A 43 -6.36 -4.27 -4.87
N LYS A 44 -6.45 -5.55 -5.25
CA LYS A 44 -6.29 -5.97 -6.64
C LYS A 44 -7.43 -5.46 -7.53
N SER A 45 -8.58 -5.09 -6.98
CA SER A 45 -9.69 -4.56 -7.78
C SER A 45 -9.54 -3.09 -8.13
N CYS A 46 -8.58 -2.38 -7.53
CA CYS A 46 -8.37 -0.93 -7.67
C CYS A 46 -9.61 -0.08 -7.35
N THR A 47 -10.56 -0.62 -6.59
CA THR A 47 -11.75 0.10 -6.11
C THR A 47 -11.50 0.83 -4.79
N LYS A 48 -10.30 0.74 -4.24
CA LYS A 48 -9.89 1.35 -2.98
C LYS A 48 -8.60 2.16 -3.14
N PHE A 49 -8.49 3.21 -2.36
CA PHE A 49 -7.31 4.07 -2.32
C PHE A 49 -7.12 4.65 -0.91
N ILE A 50 -5.92 5.12 -0.62
CA ILE A 50 -5.57 5.73 0.66
C ILE A 50 -5.46 7.24 0.49
N ILE A 51 -6.08 7.99 1.39
CA ILE A 51 -5.83 9.42 1.56
C ILE A 51 -4.86 9.60 2.73
N CYS A 52 -3.69 10.18 2.45
CA CYS A 52 -2.74 10.63 3.45
C CYS A 52 -2.89 12.13 3.69
N PHE A 53 -3.05 12.53 4.95
CA PHE A 53 -3.20 13.91 5.37
C PHE A 53 -2.54 14.15 6.73
N ASN A 54 -2.29 15.41 7.09
CA ASN A 54 -1.77 15.74 8.41
C ASN A 54 -2.91 16.13 9.34
N MET A 55 -2.90 15.56 10.55
CA MET A 55 -3.79 15.93 11.64
C MET A 55 -2.95 16.13 12.90
N ASN A 56 -2.93 17.35 13.44
CA ASN A 56 -2.10 17.73 14.59
C ASN A 56 -0.61 17.37 14.38
N ASP A 57 -0.05 17.79 13.24
CA ASP A 57 1.34 17.54 12.81
C ASP A 57 1.73 16.05 12.71
N LYS A 58 0.76 15.15 12.73
CA LYS A 58 0.98 13.71 12.53
C LYS A 58 0.36 13.25 11.22
N PRO A 59 1.07 12.44 10.41
CA PRO A 59 0.51 11.84 9.22
C PRO A 59 -0.59 10.85 9.63
N LYS A 60 -1.70 10.91 8.90
CA LYS A 60 -2.88 10.06 9.06
C LYS A 60 -3.28 9.48 7.73
N GLY A 61 -3.71 8.23 7.75
CA GLY A 61 -4.19 7.51 6.59
C GLY A 61 -5.66 7.17 6.71
N LEU A 62 -6.38 7.30 5.60
CA LEU A 62 -7.78 6.92 5.52
C LEU A 62 -8.02 6.13 4.23
N LEU A 63 -8.44 4.87 4.39
CA LEU A 63 -8.91 4.06 3.28
C LEU A 63 -10.26 4.59 2.77
N LYS A 64 -10.36 4.71 1.46
CA LYS A 64 -11.57 5.12 0.75
C LYS A 64 -11.90 4.14 -0.36
N LEU A 65 -13.18 4.04 -0.66
CA LEU A 65 -13.68 3.34 -1.83
C LEU A 65 -13.93 4.35 -2.95
N CYS A 66 -13.61 3.96 -4.17
CA CYS A 66 -14.10 4.62 -5.36
C CYS A 66 -15.62 4.47 -5.48
N PRO A 67 -16.31 5.41 -6.14
CA PRO A 67 -17.70 5.24 -6.54
C PRO A 67 -17.91 3.95 -7.34
N SER A 68 -19.16 3.45 -7.33
CA SER A 68 -19.51 2.23 -8.06
C SER A 68 -19.15 2.35 -9.55
N GLY A 69 -18.49 1.32 -10.09
CA GLY A 69 -18.02 1.29 -11.47
C GLY A 69 -16.78 2.15 -11.74
N GLN A 70 -16.13 2.69 -10.70
CA GLN A 70 -14.89 3.45 -10.84
C GLN A 70 -13.70 2.76 -10.17
N TYR A 71 -12.53 3.09 -10.67
CA TYR A 71 -11.24 2.53 -10.32
C TYR A 71 -10.24 3.65 -10.07
N TYR A 72 -9.39 3.49 -9.06
CA TYR A 72 -8.38 4.47 -8.71
C TYR A 72 -7.27 4.49 -9.76
N ASP A 73 -7.15 5.63 -10.45
CA ASP A 73 -6.07 5.91 -11.37
C ASP A 73 -4.94 6.62 -10.62
N SER A 74 -3.82 5.93 -10.43
CA SER A 74 -2.65 6.50 -9.74
C SER A 74 -1.94 7.61 -10.52
N SER A 75 -2.11 7.67 -11.84
CA SER A 75 -1.53 8.71 -12.70
C SER A 75 -2.25 10.04 -12.51
N HIS A 76 -3.58 9.99 -12.46
CA HIS A 76 -4.44 11.17 -12.25
C HIS A 76 -4.82 11.40 -10.77
N ARG A 77 -4.49 10.43 -9.89
CA ARG A 77 -4.75 10.44 -8.44
C ARG A 77 -6.23 10.55 -8.07
N LEU A 78 -7.11 10.00 -8.89
CA LEU A 78 -8.56 10.08 -8.74
C LEU A 78 -9.26 8.81 -9.24
N CYS A 79 -10.51 8.62 -8.85
CA CYS A 79 -11.33 7.51 -9.34
C CYS A 79 -11.88 7.83 -10.74
N THR A 80 -11.63 6.97 -11.71
CA THR A 80 -12.11 7.07 -13.10
C THR A 80 -12.96 5.88 -13.47
N ASP A 81 -13.75 5.98 -14.53
CA ASP A 81 -14.50 4.85 -15.12
C ASP A 81 -13.61 3.89 -15.93
N HIS A 82 -12.36 4.26 -16.21
CA HIS A 82 -11.40 3.42 -16.89
C HIS A 82 -10.78 2.43 -15.90
N LYS A 83 -11.07 1.13 -16.08
CA LYS A 83 -10.43 0.05 -15.31
C LYS A 83 -8.98 -0.14 -15.81
N PRO A 84 -7.95 0.07 -14.96
CA PRO A 84 -6.58 -0.22 -15.35
C PRO A 84 -6.35 -1.72 -15.59
N ASP A 85 -5.48 -2.06 -16.54
CA ASP A 85 -5.20 -3.44 -16.95
C ASP A 85 -4.67 -4.33 -15.81
N ASN A 86 -4.03 -3.73 -14.80
CA ASN A 86 -3.46 -4.44 -13.65
C ASN A 86 -4.49 -4.71 -12.52
N CYS A 87 -5.77 -4.41 -12.75
CA CYS A 87 -6.84 -4.59 -11.77
C CYS A 87 -7.68 -5.83 -12.09
N SER A 88 -7.96 -6.68 -11.09
CA SER A 88 -8.74 -7.92 -11.18
C SER A 88 -10.23 -7.69 -11.03
#